data_AF-K2FUG4-F1
#
_entry.id   AF-K2FUG4-F1
#
_cell.length_a   1.000
_cell.length_b   1.000
_cell.length_c   1.000
_cell.angle_alpha   90.00
_cell.angle_beta   90.00
_cell.angle_gamma   90.00
#
_symmetry.space_group_name_H-M   'P 1'
#
loop_
_entity.id
_entity.type
_entity.pdbx_description
1 polymer ?
#
loop_
_entity_poly.entity_id
_entity_poly.type
_entity_poly.pdbx_seq_one_letter_code
_entity_poly.pdbx_strand_id
1 'polypeptide(L)'
;MVVLTYVLVLKLFSNQKAALLSSLLLAISPWSLQLSRAAFEAHLAAMLNLAGITSFVYCRKKKWLLPVAIIFFVASFYTFNSNRIIAPLLILLLTVLYRFFLFSDKKWTIVSIIIGLLLILPTISYFQTRESRLRFTEVSIFNNLDTIQKSNARISRSGSIWWAKILYNRRVYFIREFLKHYLDHFKGEYLFIKGDRNPRLSIQDVGELYLFELPFLIYGLFKVAKLKSKTSLLLLGWLLIAPVPAGMAKETPHMLRTASALPVWQIFTAAGLVYFWHWLKSQHRLLKNIILISLSIIITGNIFYYLH
;
A
#
# COMPACT_ATOMS: atom_id res chain seq x y z
N MET A 1 8.78 1.54 11.74
CA MET A 1 7.40 1.27 11.24
C MET A 1 6.51 0.53 12.24
N VAL A 2 7.04 -0.47 12.97
CA VAL A 2 6.33 -1.25 14.01
C VAL A 2 5.59 -0.39 15.04
N VAL A 3 6.29 0.51 15.73
CA VAL A 3 5.70 1.38 16.78
C VAL A 3 4.62 2.30 16.21
N LEU A 4 4.84 2.89 15.04
CA LEU A 4 3.84 3.74 14.39
C LEU A 4 2.58 2.96 14.01
N THR A 5 2.73 1.70 13.59
CA THR A 5 1.59 0.82 13.28
C THR A 5 0.77 0.56 14.54
N TYR A 6 1.42 0.24 15.67
CA TYR A 6 0.76 0.10 16.95
C TYR A 6 -0.05 1.35 17.33
N VAL A 7 0.59 2.52 17.28
CA VAL A 7 -0.05 3.80 17.65
C VAL A 7 -1.23 4.13 16.74
N LEU A 8 -1.07 3.96 15.42
CA LEU A 8 -2.15 4.19 14.46
C LEU A 8 -3.34 3.26 14.71
N VAL A 9 -3.11 1.96 14.87
CA VAL A 9 -4.18 0.96 15.04
C VAL A 9 -4.91 1.16 16.36
N LEU A 10 -4.18 1.45 17.44
CA LEU A 10 -4.78 1.77 18.73
C LEU A 10 -5.71 2.97 18.60
N LYS A 11 -5.33 3.98 17.80
CA LYS A 11 -6.16 5.15 17.55
C LYS A 11 -7.37 4.88 16.66
N LEU A 12 -7.22 4.04 15.65
CA LEU A 12 -8.26 3.75 14.65
C LEU A 12 -9.36 2.83 15.18
N PHE A 13 -9.00 1.86 16.01
CA PHE A 13 -9.90 0.82 16.49
C PHE A 13 -10.18 0.86 18.01
N SER A 14 -9.42 1.66 18.78
CA SER A 14 -9.48 1.67 20.25
C SER A 14 -9.31 0.27 20.86
N ASN A 15 -8.56 -0.61 20.19
CA ASN A 15 -8.38 -2.00 20.59
C ASN A 15 -6.89 -2.34 20.66
N GLN A 16 -6.39 -2.55 21.89
CA GLN A 16 -4.98 -2.83 22.15
C GLN A 16 -4.52 -4.17 21.54
N LYS A 17 -5.39 -5.19 21.47
CA LYS A 17 -5.04 -6.49 20.88
C LYS A 17 -4.83 -6.36 19.38
N ALA A 18 -5.71 -5.63 18.68
CA ALA A 18 -5.54 -5.35 17.26
C ALA A 18 -4.23 -4.59 17.00
N ALA A 19 -3.90 -3.60 17.86
CA ALA A 19 -2.68 -2.83 17.76
C ALA A 19 -1.41 -3.68 17.94
N LEU A 20 -1.35 -4.49 19.00
CA LEU A 20 -0.23 -5.39 19.29
C LEU A 20 -0.05 -6.41 18.16
N LEU A 21 -1.13 -7.06 17.72
CA LEU A 21 -1.08 -8.04 16.64
C LEU A 21 -0.62 -7.41 15.32
N SER A 22 -1.13 -6.23 14.96
CA SER A 22 -0.71 -5.54 13.73
C SER A 22 0.78 -5.21 13.76
N SER A 23 1.29 -4.71 14.90
CA SER A 23 2.70 -4.40 15.05
C SER A 23 3.58 -5.65 15.08
N LEU A 24 3.12 -6.74 15.70
CA LEU A 24 3.84 -8.01 15.76
C LEU A 24 3.98 -8.62 14.37
N LEU A 25 2.87 -8.75 13.63
CA LEU A 25 2.89 -9.33 12.29
C LEU A 25 3.76 -8.50 11.33
N LEU A 26 3.71 -7.16 11.44
CA LEU A 26 4.62 -6.30 10.68
C LEU A 26 6.09 -6.54 11.04
N ALA A 27 6.40 -6.75 12.33
CA ALA A 27 7.78 -6.98 12.77
C ALA A 27 8.37 -8.30 12.23
N ILE A 28 7.54 -9.32 12.01
CA ILE A 28 7.97 -10.64 11.52
C ILE A 28 7.71 -10.86 10.03
N SER A 29 7.05 -9.93 9.33
CA SER A 29 6.65 -10.07 7.93
C SER A 29 7.86 -10.23 7.01
N PRO A 30 7.85 -11.17 6.04
CA PRO A 30 8.93 -11.34 5.07
C PRO A 30 9.21 -10.03 4.33
N TRP A 31 8.16 -9.38 3.83
CA TRP A 31 8.25 -8.08 3.15
C TRP A 31 8.90 -7.01 4.03
N SER A 32 8.51 -6.89 5.31
CA SER A 32 9.12 -5.91 6.21
C SER A 32 10.58 -6.23 6.53
N LEU A 33 10.93 -7.50 6.67
CA LEU A 33 12.28 -7.95 7.01
C LEU A 33 13.24 -7.76 5.84
N GLN A 34 12.84 -8.16 4.63
CA GLN A 34 13.64 -7.98 3.40
C GLN A 34 13.91 -6.49 3.16
N LEU A 35 12.88 -5.66 3.25
CA LEU A 35 12.99 -4.22 3.06
C LEU A 35 13.90 -3.53 4.08
N SER A 36 13.77 -3.91 5.35
CA SER A 36 14.51 -3.26 6.44
C SER A 36 15.96 -3.71 6.53
N ARG A 37 16.27 -4.99 6.28
CA ARG A 37 17.64 -5.54 6.32
C ARG A 37 18.50 -5.06 5.17
N ALA A 38 17.95 -4.96 3.97
CA ALA A 38 18.65 -4.41 2.81
C ALA A 38 18.69 -2.87 2.79
N ALA A 39 18.13 -2.22 3.82
CA ALA A 39 18.11 -0.76 3.99
C ALA A 39 17.53 0.00 2.77
N PHE A 40 16.50 -0.54 2.13
CA PHE A 40 15.89 0.11 0.97
C PHE A 40 15.18 1.42 1.35
N GLU A 41 15.42 2.47 0.58
CA GLU A 41 14.77 3.79 0.71
C GLU A 41 13.23 3.71 0.70
N ALA A 42 12.66 2.74 -0.02
CA ALA A 42 11.22 2.49 -0.06
C ALA A 42 10.63 2.18 1.32
N HIS A 43 11.39 1.50 2.19
CA HIS A 43 10.97 1.19 3.56
C HIS A 43 10.89 2.45 4.44
N LEU A 44 11.91 3.32 4.34
CA LEU A 44 11.92 4.61 5.03
C LEU A 44 10.76 5.49 4.55
N ALA A 45 10.53 5.54 3.24
CA ALA A 45 9.45 6.33 2.66
C ALA A 45 8.07 5.80 3.06
N ALA A 46 7.87 4.48 3.14
CA ALA A 46 6.66 3.86 3.67
C ALA A 46 6.43 4.21 5.15
N MET A 47 7.49 4.20 5.96
CA MET A 47 7.42 4.63 7.36
C MET A 47 7.03 6.11 7.49
N LEU A 48 7.59 6.99 6.64
CA LEU A 48 7.25 8.42 6.63
C LEU A 48 5.79 8.64 6.21
N ASN A 49 5.27 7.91 5.23
CA ASN A 49 3.83 7.93 4.91
C ASN A 49 2.98 7.51 6.11
N LEU A 50 3.35 6.41 6.78
CA LEU A 50 2.66 5.94 7.97
C LEU A 50 2.70 7.00 9.09
N ALA A 51 3.81 7.70 9.27
CA ALA A 51 3.93 8.81 10.22
C ALA A 51 3.04 10.01 9.84
N GLY A 52 2.93 10.32 8.55
CA GLY A 52 2.02 11.32 8.00
C GLY A 52 0.56 11.00 8.27
N ILE A 53 0.12 9.77 7.95
CA ILE A 53 -1.23 9.28 8.23
C ILE A 53 -1.51 9.30 9.73
N THR A 54 -0.57 8.82 10.55
CA THR A 54 -0.73 8.79 12.02
C THR A 54 -0.90 10.20 12.58
N SER A 55 -0.01 11.13 12.20
CA SER A 55 -0.09 12.53 12.62
C SER A 55 -1.41 13.17 12.19
N PHE A 56 -1.87 12.90 10.97
CA PHE A 56 -3.15 13.40 10.45
C PHE A 56 -4.33 12.85 11.26
N VAL A 57 -4.38 11.55 11.54
CA VAL A 57 -5.48 10.96 12.34
C VAL A 57 -5.50 11.54 13.76
N TYR A 58 -4.33 11.82 14.34
CA TYR A 58 -4.22 12.44 15.67
C TYR A 58 -4.48 13.96 15.67
N CYS A 59 -4.43 14.65 14.53
CA CYS A 59 -4.64 16.09 14.47
C CYS A 59 -6.04 16.51 14.94
N ARG A 60 -7.01 15.59 14.88
CA ARG A 60 -8.35 15.76 15.47
C ARG A 60 -8.35 16.06 16.97
N LYS A 61 -7.33 15.61 17.71
CA LYS A 61 -7.15 15.94 19.14
C LYS A 61 -6.14 17.08 19.32
N LYS A 62 -5.06 17.08 18.53
CA LYS A 62 -3.98 18.06 18.61
C LYS A 62 -3.77 18.69 17.23
N LYS A 63 -4.45 19.80 16.96
CA LYS A 63 -4.54 20.43 15.62
C LYS A 63 -3.18 20.75 14.99
N TRP A 64 -2.16 21.07 15.81
CA TRP A 64 -0.78 21.31 15.37
C TRP A 64 -0.08 20.10 14.72
N LEU A 65 -0.64 18.89 14.84
CA LEU A 65 -0.13 17.71 14.14
C LEU A 65 -0.48 17.69 12.64
N LEU A 66 -1.39 18.55 12.18
CA LEU A 66 -1.73 18.64 10.76
C LEU A 66 -0.53 19.09 9.89
N PRO A 67 0.19 20.17 10.21
CA PRO A 67 1.39 20.54 9.45
C PRO A 67 2.51 19.49 9.60
N VAL A 68 2.62 18.83 10.76
CA VAL A 68 3.56 17.71 10.97
C VAL A 68 3.25 16.55 10.02
N ALA A 69 1.97 16.24 9.79
CA ALA A 69 1.56 15.24 8.81
C ALA A 69 2.03 15.60 7.41
N ILE A 70 1.87 16.87 7.00
CA ILE A 70 2.34 17.35 5.70
C ILE A 70 3.85 17.25 5.57
N ILE A 71 4.61 17.62 6.60
CA ILE A 71 6.08 17.46 6.61
C ILE A 71 6.47 16.00 6.36
N PHE A 72 5.81 15.04 7.01
CA PHE A 72 6.10 13.62 6.80
C PHE A 72 5.72 13.12 5.40
N PHE A 73 4.59 13.57 4.83
CA PHE A 73 4.22 13.22 3.46
C PHE A 73 5.19 13.80 2.44
N VAL A 74 5.62 15.04 2.62
CA VAL A 74 6.62 15.69 1.76
C VAL A 74 7.98 15.00 1.91
N ALA A 75 8.39 14.65 3.13
CA ALA A 75 9.60 13.86 3.35
C ALA A 75 9.54 12.52 2.59
N SER A 76 8.42 11.79 2.67
CA SER A 76 8.22 10.54 1.93
C SER A 76 8.31 10.73 0.40
N PHE A 77 7.72 11.82 -0.11
CA PHE A 77 7.79 12.22 -1.52
C PHE A 77 9.25 12.37 -2.00
N TYR A 78 10.12 12.95 -1.17
CA TYR A 78 11.55 13.09 -1.47
C TYR A 78 12.33 11.78 -1.33
N THR A 79 11.96 10.91 -0.38
CA THR A 79 12.69 9.67 -0.10
C THR A 79 12.56 8.62 -1.18
N PHE A 80 11.38 8.46 -1.81
CA PHE A 80 11.19 7.41 -2.81
C PHE A 80 10.26 7.81 -3.94
N ASN A 81 10.64 7.47 -5.18
CA ASN A 81 9.94 7.92 -6.39
C ASN A 81 8.45 7.54 -6.44
N SER A 82 8.08 6.35 -5.96
CA SER A 82 6.67 5.93 -5.93
C SER A 82 5.81 6.83 -5.03
N ASN A 83 6.40 7.43 -4.00
CA ASN A 83 5.69 8.33 -3.09
C ASN A 83 5.41 9.71 -3.68
N ARG A 84 6.00 10.04 -4.84
CA ARG A 84 5.58 11.20 -5.63
C ARG A 84 4.14 11.10 -6.11
N ILE A 85 3.60 9.88 -6.20
CA ILE A 85 2.20 9.60 -6.54
C ILE A 85 1.42 9.19 -5.29
N ILE A 86 1.96 8.29 -4.45
CA ILE A 86 1.25 7.78 -3.27
C ILE A 86 0.95 8.88 -2.25
N ALA A 87 1.92 9.73 -1.89
CA ALA A 87 1.71 10.73 -0.84
C ALA A 87 0.62 11.75 -1.20
N PRO A 88 0.59 12.36 -2.42
CA PRO A 88 -0.52 13.22 -2.83
C PRO A 88 -1.88 12.51 -2.84
N LEU A 89 -1.95 11.27 -3.31
CA LEU A 89 -3.20 10.50 -3.32
C LEU A 89 -3.68 10.17 -1.89
N LEU A 90 -2.78 9.88 -0.96
CA LEU A 90 -3.12 9.68 0.45
C LEU A 90 -3.57 10.98 1.12
N ILE A 91 -2.91 12.10 0.85
CA ILE A 91 -3.36 13.42 1.31
C ILE A 91 -4.76 13.72 0.77
N LEU A 92 -5.02 13.45 -0.51
CA LEU A 92 -6.33 13.62 -1.13
C LEU A 92 -7.38 12.74 -0.44
N LEU A 93 -7.10 11.45 -0.24
CA LEU A 93 -7.98 10.53 0.47
C LEU A 93 -8.32 11.05 1.87
N LEU A 94 -7.30 11.44 2.65
CA LEU A 94 -7.47 11.98 4.00
C LEU A 94 -8.28 13.29 3.98
N THR A 95 -8.01 14.18 3.03
CA THR A 95 -8.72 15.44 2.85
C THR A 95 -10.21 15.18 2.57
N VAL A 96 -10.54 14.26 1.66
CA VAL A 96 -11.93 13.90 1.34
C VAL A 96 -12.66 13.29 2.55
N LEU A 97 -12.02 12.37 3.27
CA LEU A 97 -12.59 11.70 4.44
C LEU A 97 -12.81 12.65 5.63
N TYR A 98 -11.96 13.66 5.78
CA TYR A 98 -11.95 14.58 6.91
C TYR A 98 -12.27 16.05 6.55
N ARG A 99 -12.83 16.30 5.35
CA ARG A 99 -13.13 17.65 4.83
C ARG A 99 -13.85 18.58 5.79
N PHE A 100 -14.87 18.09 6.49
CA PHE A 100 -15.65 18.90 7.44
C PHE A 100 -14.82 19.37 8.64
N PHE A 101 -13.89 18.53 9.11
CA PHE A 101 -12.96 18.91 10.17
C PHE A 101 -11.96 19.96 9.68
N LEU A 102 -11.43 19.79 8.46
CA LEU A 102 -10.45 20.72 7.87
C LEU A 102 -11.06 22.10 7.60
N PHE A 103 -12.29 22.14 7.06
CA PHE A 103 -12.99 23.42 6.82
C PHE A 103 -13.37 24.16 8.10
N SER A 104 -13.60 23.43 9.20
CA SER A 104 -13.85 24.04 10.51
C SER A 104 -12.60 24.68 11.12
N ASP A 105 -11.40 24.18 10.80
CA ASP A 105 -10.13 24.62 11.41
C ASP A 105 -9.22 25.30 10.39
N LYS A 106 -9.66 26.47 9.91
CA LYS A 106 -8.99 27.23 8.83
C LYS A 106 -7.53 27.55 9.16
N LYS A 107 -7.21 27.92 10.41
CA LYS A 107 -5.84 28.30 10.82
C LYS A 107 -4.83 27.19 10.50
N TRP A 108 -5.03 26.00 11.07
CA TRP A 108 -4.08 24.90 10.91
C TRP A 108 -4.10 24.32 9.50
N THR A 109 -5.26 24.35 8.83
CA THR A 109 -5.36 23.94 7.42
C THR A 109 -4.55 24.87 6.52
N ILE A 110 -4.67 26.19 6.67
CA ILE A 110 -3.89 27.18 5.90
C ILE A 110 -2.39 27.04 6.19
N VAL A 111 -2.00 26.93 7.46
CA VAL A 111 -0.59 26.71 7.85
C VAL A 111 -0.03 25.46 7.18
N SER A 112 -0.80 24.38 7.15
CA SER A 112 -0.39 23.11 6.53
C SER A 112 -0.25 23.22 5.01
N ILE A 113 -1.15 23.97 4.35
CA ILE A 113 -1.06 24.26 2.91
C ILE A 113 0.20 25.10 2.62
N ILE A 114 0.45 26.16 3.39
CA ILE A 114 1.63 27.02 3.21
C ILE A 114 2.91 26.20 3.39
N ILE A 115 3.01 25.40 4.46
CA ILE A 115 4.16 24.52 4.69
C ILE A 115 4.34 23.51 3.56
N GLY A 116 3.24 22.87 3.11
CA GLY A 116 3.29 21.94 2.00
C GLY A 116 3.79 22.58 0.70
N LEU A 117 3.27 23.76 0.36
CA LEU A 117 3.69 24.50 -0.83
C LEU A 117 5.16 24.92 -0.74
N LEU A 118 5.58 25.48 0.39
CA LEU A 118 6.98 25.90 0.61
C LEU A 118 7.95 24.73 0.49
N LEU A 119 7.61 23.57 1.07
CA LEU A 119 8.49 22.40 1.05
C LEU A 119 8.51 21.67 -0.30
N ILE A 120 7.44 21.75 -1.10
CA ILE A 120 7.38 21.14 -2.44
C ILE A 120 8.01 22.05 -3.49
N LEU A 121 7.99 23.37 -3.31
CA LEU A 121 8.45 24.35 -4.29
C LEU A 121 9.82 24.01 -4.93
N PRO A 122 10.86 23.55 -4.18
CA PRO A 122 12.15 23.20 -4.77
C PRO A 122 12.11 22.04 -5.79
N THR A 123 11.08 21.19 -5.76
CA THR A 123 10.96 20.04 -6.70
C THR A 123 10.54 20.44 -8.10
N ILE A 124 9.91 21.60 -8.26
CA ILE A 124 9.37 22.06 -9.55
C ILE A 124 10.53 22.19 -10.56
N SER A 125 11.68 22.70 -10.13
CA SER A 125 12.88 22.80 -10.97
C SER A 125 13.40 21.42 -11.39
N TYR A 126 13.39 20.45 -10.48
CA TYR A 126 13.81 19.07 -10.78
C TYR A 126 12.94 18.43 -11.86
N PHE A 127 11.61 18.59 -11.81
CA PHE A 127 10.71 18.04 -12.83
C PHE A 127 10.90 18.66 -14.23
N GLN A 128 11.50 19.85 -14.30
CA GLN A 128 11.82 20.51 -15.57
C GLN A 128 13.16 20.04 -16.17
N THR A 129 13.97 19.27 -15.44
CA THR A 129 15.24 18.73 -15.94
C THR A 129 15.05 17.64 -16.99
N ARG A 130 16.06 17.48 -17.86
CA ARG A 130 16.09 16.39 -18.85
C ARG A 130 16.18 15.02 -18.16
N GLU A 131 16.99 14.90 -17.11
CA GLU A 131 17.18 13.67 -16.34
C GLU A 131 15.88 13.13 -15.76
N SER A 132 15.07 13.99 -15.14
CA SER A 132 13.77 13.57 -14.60
C SER A 132 12.82 13.06 -15.68
N ARG A 133 12.81 13.70 -16.87
CA ARG A 133 11.98 13.28 -18.00
C ARG A 133 12.42 11.93 -18.55
N LEU A 134 13.72 11.75 -18.77
CA LEU A 134 14.28 10.49 -19.28
C LEU A 134 13.96 9.32 -18.35
N ARG A 135 14.21 9.48 -17.04
CA ARG A 135 13.90 8.45 -16.05
C ARG A 135 12.41 8.09 -16.01
N PHE A 136 11.53 9.10 -16.07
CA PHE A 136 10.08 8.85 -16.16
C PHE A 136 9.72 8.08 -17.43
N THR A 137 10.29 8.45 -18.58
CA THR A 137 10.00 7.78 -19.84
C THR A 137 10.47 6.33 -19.88
N GLU A 138 11.60 6.05 -19.25
CA GLU A 138 12.21 4.72 -19.22
C GLU A 138 11.39 3.72 -18.42
N VAL A 139 10.90 4.12 -17.24
CA VAL A 139 10.17 3.22 -16.34
C VAL A 139 8.67 3.12 -16.67
N SER A 140 8.12 4.07 -17.42
CA SER A 140 6.68 4.18 -17.70
C SER A 140 6.22 3.26 -18.84
N ILE A 141 5.06 2.61 -18.65
CA ILE A 141 4.40 1.82 -19.71
C ILE A 141 3.86 2.70 -20.84
N PHE A 142 3.58 3.98 -20.58
CA PHE A 142 2.88 4.86 -21.52
C PHE A 142 3.72 5.27 -22.75
N ASN A 143 5.01 4.95 -22.75
CA ASN A 143 5.92 5.22 -23.89
C ASN A 143 6.30 3.94 -24.65
N ASN A 144 5.59 2.82 -24.42
CA ASN A 144 5.89 1.57 -25.09
C ASN A 144 5.49 1.61 -26.58
N LEU A 145 6.49 1.65 -27.46
CA LEU A 145 6.29 1.67 -28.92
C LEU A 145 5.59 0.40 -29.43
N ASP A 146 5.83 -0.76 -28.81
CA ASP A 146 5.18 -2.02 -29.18
C ASP A 146 3.66 -1.94 -28.97
N THR A 147 3.21 -1.31 -27.87
CA THR A 147 1.78 -1.08 -27.60
C THR A 147 1.14 -0.19 -28.67
N ILE A 148 1.86 0.84 -29.13
CA ILE A 148 1.38 1.74 -30.18
C ILE A 148 1.34 1.02 -31.54
N GLN A 149 2.38 0.27 -31.89
CA GLN A 149 2.45 -0.49 -33.12
C GLN A 149 1.37 -1.58 -33.19
N LYS A 150 1.15 -2.32 -32.09
CA LYS A 150 0.06 -3.31 -31.97
C LYS A 150 -1.32 -2.68 -32.14
N SER A 151 -1.54 -1.51 -31.54
CA SER A 151 -2.75 -0.70 -31.72
C SER A 151 -2.97 -0.35 -33.20
N ASN A 152 -1.97 0.26 -33.84
CA ASN A 152 -2.06 0.69 -35.24
C ASN A 152 -2.24 -0.47 -36.22
N ALA A 153 -1.54 -1.58 -36.01
CA ALA A 153 -1.66 -2.79 -36.83
C ALA A 153 -3.07 -3.39 -36.74
N ARG A 154 -3.68 -3.43 -35.55
CA ARG A 154 -5.04 -3.96 -35.37
C ARG A 154 -6.11 -3.04 -35.93
N ILE A 155 -5.96 -1.73 -35.79
CA ILE A 155 -6.84 -0.74 -36.46
C ILE A 155 -6.78 -0.92 -37.98
N SER A 156 -5.57 -1.03 -38.54
CA SER A 156 -5.38 -1.18 -39.99
C SER A 156 -5.98 -2.49 -40.52
N ARG A 157 -5.85 -3.60 -39.77
CA ARG A 157 -6.45 -4.90 -40.13
C ARG A 157 -7.97 -4.95 -39.98
N SER A 158 -8.55 -4.09 -39.15
CA SER A 158 -9.99 -4.10 -38.86
C SER A 158 -10.86 -3.42 -39.92
N GLY A 159 -10.25 -2.84 -40.97
CA GLY A 159 -10.97 -2.23 -42.09
C GLY A 159 -11.93 -1.11 -41.64
N SER A 160 -13.17 -1.16 -42.13
CA SER A 160 -14.20 -0.13 -41.97
C SER A 160 -14.99 -0.20 -40.65
N ILE A 161 -14.64 -1.10 -39.73
CA ILE A 161 -15.41 -1.33 -38.50
C ILE A 161 -15.26 -0.12 -37.55
N TRP A 162 -16.34 0.62 -37.35
CA TRP A 162 -16.33 1.86 -36.56
C TRP A 162 -15.90 1.65 -35.10
N TRP A 163 -16.35 0.57 -34.46
CA TRP A 163 -16.00 0.25 -33.07
C TRP A 163 -14.55 -0.25 -32.89
N ALA A 164 -13.90 -0.71 -33.97
CA ALA A 164 -12.53 -1.19 -33.90
C ALA A 164 -11.55 -0.04 -33.58
N LYS A 165 -11.84 1.19 -34.03
CA LYS A 165 -11.08 2.39 -33.65
C LYS A 165 -11.18 2.70 -32.14
N ILE A 166 -12.27 2.30 -31.49
CA ILE A 166 -12.48 2.46 -30.05
C ILE A 166 -11.75 1.35 -29.31
N LEU A 167 -12.02 0.08 -29.62
CA LEU A 167 -11.44 -1.07 -28.92
C LEU A 167 -9.93 -1.17 -29.10
N TYR A 168 -9.42 -0.85 -30.29
CA TYR A 168 -7.99 -0.91 -30.58
C TYR A 168 -7.29 0.42 -30.38
N ASN A 169 -7.93 1.41 -29.76
CA ASN A 169 -7.27 2.66 -29.42
C ASN A 169 -6.10 2.40 -28.45
N ARG A 170 -4.94 3.00 -28.71
CA ARG A 170 -3.76 2.94 -27.82
C ARG A 170 -4.09 3.22 -26.34
N ARG A 171 -5.05 4.12 -26.05
CA ARG A 171 -5.49 4.42 -24.68
C ARG A 171 -6.11 3.20 -24.00
N VAL A 172 -6.91 2.41 -24.72
CA VAL A 172 -7.52 1.17 -24.19
C VAL A 172 -6.43 0.13 -23.90
N TYR A 173 -5.42 0.01 -24.75
CA TYR A 173 -4.29 -0.87 -24.48
C TYR A 173 -3.51 -0.46 -23.23
N PHE A 174 -3.16 0.83 -23.10
CA PHE A 174 -2.46 1.31 -21.91
C PHE A 174 -3.29 1.15 -20.63
N ILE A 175 -4.62 1.33 -20.69
CA ILE A 175 -5.51 1.04 -19.54
C ILE A 175 -5.47 -0.45 -19.19
N ARG A 176 -5.53 -1.34 -20.19
CA ARG A 176 -5.44 -2.79 -19.96
C ARG A 176 -4.09 -3.20 -19.37
N GLU A 177 -3.00 -2.62 -19.88
CA GLU A 177 -1.64 -2.85 -19.37
C GLU A 177 -1.49 -2.33 -17.93
N PHE A 178 -1.96 -1.11 -17.66
CA PHE A 178 -2.03 -0.54 -16.31
C PHE A 178 -2.82 -1.43 -15.35
N LEU A 179 -4.02 -1.88 -15.73
CA LEU A 179 -4.84 -2.74 -14.88
C LEU A 179 -4.19 -4.09 -14.64
N LYS A 180 -3.53 -4.67 -15.65
CA LYS A 180 -2.75 -5.90 -15.49
C LYS A 180 -1.63 -5.72 -14.46
N HIS A 181 -0.81 -4.66 -14.63
CA HIS A 181 0.31 -4.38 -13.73
C HIS A 181 -0.17 -4.04 -12.32
N TYR A 182 -1.26 -3.28 -12.20
CA TYR A 182 -1.90 -2.99 -10.93
C TYR A 182 -2.38 -4.28 -10.22
N LEU A 183 -3.08 -5.15 -10.94
CA LEU A 183 -3.64 -6.40 -10.39
C LEU A 183 -2.60 -7.48 -10.11
N ASP A 184 -1.42 -7.44 -10.75
CA ASP A 184 -0.33 -8.37 -10.46
C ASP A 184 0.10 -8.32 -8.98
N HIS A 185 -0.03 -7.17 -8.32
CA HIS A 185 0.29 -6.98 -6.90
C HIS A 185 -0.75 -7.57 -5.94
N PHE A 186 -1.89 -8.03 -6.46
CA PHE A 186 -2.94 -8.70 -5.70
C PHE A 186 -2.96 -10.21 -5.98
N LYS A 187 -2.09 -10.72 -6.85
CA LYS A 187 -2.01 -12.16 -7.13
C LYS A 187 -1.54 -12.92 -5.90
N GLY A 188 -2.17 -14.06 -5.64
CA GLY A 188 -1.77 -14.95 -4.54
C GLY A 188 -0.34 -15.46 -4.70
N GLU A 189 0.14 -15.65 -5.93
CA GLU A 189 1.54 -16.03 -6.19
C GLU A 189 2.52 -14.98 -5.67
N TYR A 190 2.26 -13.69 -5.93
CA TYR A 190 3.08 -12.59 -5.41
C TYR A 190 2.93 -12.46 -3.88
N LEU A 191 1.71 -12.42 -3.37
CA LEU A 191 1.48 -12.13 -1.97
C LEU A 191 1.87 -13.28 -1.02
N PHE A 192 1.73 -14.55 -1.42
CA PHE A 192 1.82 -15.69 -0.47
C PHE A 192 2.75 -16.83 -0.90
N ILE A 193 3.23 -16.86 -2.14
CA ILE A 193 3.99 -18.02 -2.66
C ILE A 193 5.43 -17.64 -3.02
N LYS A 194 5.64 -16.68 -3.93
CA LYS A 194 6.97 -16.35 -4.50
C LYS A 194 7.43 -14.90 -4.31
N GLY A 195 6.55 -13.96 -4.00
CA GLY A 195 6.98 -12.56 -3.87
C GLY A 195 7.43 -11.94 -5.20
N ASP A 196 8.31 -10.94 -5.11
CA ASP A 196 8.87 -10.24 -6.27
C ASP A 196 9.62 -11.17 -7.25
N ARG A 197 9.49 -10.90 -8.55
CA ARG A 197 10.19 -11.63 -9.63
C ARG A 197 11.65 -11.24 -9.74
N ASN A 198 12.06 -10.14 -9.15
CA ASN A 198 13.44 -9.70 -9.11
C ASN A 198 14.16 -10.38 -7.93
N PRO A 199 15.16 -11.25 -8.18
CA PRO A 199 15.88 -11.95 -7.11
C PRO A 199 16.71 -11.01 -6.21
N ARG A 200 16.91 -9.75 -6.62
CA ARG A 200 17.51 -8.71 -5.76
C ARG A 200 16.57 -8.19 -4.68
N LEU A 201 15.27 -8.43 -4.86
CA LEU A 201 14.19 -7.90 -4.03
C LEU A 201 13.53 -8.99 -3.18
N SER A 202 13.40 -10.20 -3.70
CA SER A 202 12.79 -11.34 -3.02
C SER A 202 13.66 -12.59 -3.14
N ILE A 203 13.59 -13.48 -2.14
CA ILE A 203 14.21 -14.81 -2.18
C ILE A 203 13.46 -15.79 -3.10
N GLN A 204 12.26 -15.44 -3.55
CA GLN A 204 11.43 -16.19 -4.52
C GLN A 204 10.82 -17.51 -4.04
N ASP A 205 11.18 -17.95 -2.84
CA ASP A 205 10.63 -19.15 -2.19
C ASP A 205 9.46 -18.89 -1.24
N VAL A 206 9.26 -17.63 -0.83
CA VAL A 206 8.11 -17.18 -0.02
C VAL A 206 7.45 -15.95 -0.62
N GLY A 207 6.16 -15.77 -0.33
CA GLY A 207 5.44 -14.53 -0.64
C GLY A 207 5.87 -13.34 0.21
N GLU A 208 5.38 -12.16 -0.17
CA GLU A 208 5.53 -10.93 0.63
C GLU A 208 4.86 -11.03 2.03
N LEU A 209 3.82 -11.86 2.13
CA LEU A 209 3.09 -12.20 3.34
C LEU A 209 3.18 -13.70 3.58
N TYR A 210 3.12 -14.14 4.83
CA TYR A 210 3.09 -15.58 5.11
C TYR A 210 1.78 -16.20 4.65
N LEU A 211 1.83 -17.45 4.19
CA LEU A 211 0.64 -18.17 3.72
C LEU A 211 -0.42 -18.32 4.82
N PHE A 212 -0.01 -18.47 6.08
CA PHE A 212 -0.96 -18.55 7.21
C PHE A 212 -1.77 -17.27 7.44
N GLU A 213 -1.30 -16.12 6.93
CA GLU A 213 -2.02 -14.85 7.05
C GLU A 213 -3.26 -14.81 6.18
N LEU A 214 -3.28 -15.56 5.07
CA LEU A 214 -4.35 -15.53 4.05
C LEU A 214 -5.78 -15.66 4.61
N PRO A 215 -6.15 -16.69 5.41
CA PRO A 215 -7.51 -16.80 5.94
C PRO A 215 -7.89 -15.63 6.84
N PHE A 216 -6.94 -15.15 7.66
CA PHE A 216 -7.18 -14.04 8.56
C PHE A 216 -7.27 -12.70 7.82
N LEU A 217 -6.47 -12.52 6.79
CA LEU A 217 -6.51 -11.34 5.93
C LEU A 217 -7.87 -11.21 5.24
N ILE A 218 -8.37 -12.29 4.62
CA ILE A 218 -9.69 -12.29 3.95
C ILE A 218 -10.80 -11.97 4.97
N TYR A 219 -10.78 -12.63 6.13
CA TYR A 219 -11.79 -12.41 7.15
C TYR A 219 -11.73 -10.99 7.74
N GLY A 220 -10.53 -10.46 7.96
CA GLY A 220 -10.29 -9.12 8.45
C GLY A 220 -10.73 -8.05 7.46
N LEU A 221 -10.40 -8.22 6.18
CA LEU A 221 -10.86 -7.33 5.09
C LEU A 221 -12.38 -7.29 5.04
N PHE A 222 -13.05 -8.45 5.07
CA PHE A 222 -14.51 -8.53 5.11
C PHE A 222 -15.11 -7.81 6.32
N LYS A 223 -14.58 -8.06 7.53
CA LYS A 223 -15.09 -7.45 8.77
C LYS A 223 -14.87 -5.94 8.80
N VAL A 224 -13.70 -5.46 8.42
CA VAL A 224 -13.39 -4.03 8.38
C VAL A 224 -14.21 -3.33 7.29
N ALA A 225 -14.38 -3.92 6.11
CA ALA A 225 -15.23 -3.38 5.05
C ALA A 225 -16.70 -3.21 5.52
N LYS A 226 -17.21 -4.18 6.30
CA LYS A 226 -18.56 -4.12 6.88
C LYS A 226 -18.77 -2.99 7.89
N LEU A 227 -17.71 -2.42 8.48
CA LEU A 227 -17.85 -1.30 9.41
C LEU A 227 -18.37 -0.02 8.74
N LYS A 228 -18.20 0.14 7.42
CA LYS A 228 -18.61 1.33 6.64
C LYS A 228 -18.20 2.67 7.29
N SER A 229 -17.08 2.67 8.00
CA SER A 229 -16.58 3.81 8.78
C SER A 229 -15.47 4.55 8.05
N LYS A 230 -15.11 5.76 8.52
CA LYS A 230 -13.94 6.49 8.01
C LYS A 230 -12.65 5.68 8.13
N THR A 231 -12.51 4.87 9.18
CA THR A 231 -11.40 3.94 9.36
C THR A 231 -11.37 2.90 8.24
N SER A 232 -12.52 2.30 7.93
CA SER A 232 -12.64 1.32 6.84
C SER A 232 -12.27 1.92 5.49
N LEU A 233 -12.84 3.09 5.17
CA LEU A 233 -12.54 3.80 3.92
C LEU A 233 -11.08 4.24 3.81
N LEU A 234 -10.46 4.64 4.93
CA LEU A 234 -9.04 4.97 4.96
C LEU A 234 -8.18 3.74 4.62
N LEU A 235 -8.42 2.60 5.28
CA LEU A 235 -7.62 1.39 5.07
C LEU A 235 -7.83 0.80 3.67
N LEU A 236 -9.08 0.71 3.19
CA LEU A 236 -9.38 0.24 1.84
C LEU A 236 -8.84 1.19 0.77
N GLY A 237 -9.03 2.49 0.94
CA GLY A 237 -8.49 3.50 0.02
C GLY A 237 -6.96 3.45 -0.03
N TRP A 238 -6.30 3.30 1.13
CA TRP A 238 -4.84 3.16 1.19
C TRP A 238 -4.36 1.89 0.48
N LEU A 239 -5.02 0.75 0.72
CA LEU A 239 -4.72 -0.51 0.02
C LEU A 239 -4.80 -0.36 -1.51
N LEU A 240 -5.80 0.38 -2.00
CA LEU A 240 -6.00 0.60 -3.44
C LEU A 240 -5.05 1.67 -4.02
N ILE A 241 -4.65 2.67 -3.25
CA ILE A 241 -3.74 3.73 -3.71
C ILE A 241 -2.30 3.20 -3.83
N ALA A 242 -1.86 2.34 -2.93
CA ALA A 242 -0.45 1.95 -2.84
C ALA A 242 0.11 1.28 -4.12
N PRO A 243 -0.64 0.44 -4.87
CA PRO A 243 -0.16 -0.14 -6.13
C PRO A 243 -0.25 0.78 -7.35
N VAL A 244 -0.87 1.97 -7.24
CA VAL A 244 -1.05 2.89 -8.39
C VAL A 244 0.26 3.22 -9.12
N PRO A 245 1.39 3.56 -8.44
CA PRO A 245 2.64 3.85 -9.13
C PRO A 245 3.21 2.61 -9.83
N ALA A 246 3.04 1.43 -9.23
CA ALA A 246 3.53 0.18 -9.79
C ALA A 246 2.75 -0.22 -11.06
N GLY A 247 1.45 0.07 -11.09
CA GLY A 247 0.62 -0.11 -12.29
C GLY A 247 1.07 0.73 -13.50
N MET A 248 1.74 1.86 -13.27
CA MET A 248 2.27 2.72 -14.35
C MET A 248 3.67 2.30 -14.81
N ALA A 249 4.31 1.37 -14.13
CA ALA A 249 5.70 1.00 -14.35
C ALA A 249 5.84 -0.31 -15.14
N LYS A 250 6.93 -0.48 -15.89
CA LYS A 250 7.15 -1.66 -16.75
C LYS A 250 7.35 -2.97 -15.98
N GLU A 251 8.10 -2.94 -14.89
CA GLU A 251 8.37 -4.13 -14.09
C GLU A 251 7.28 -4.35 -13.05
N THR A 252 6.64 -5.52 -13.12
CA THR A 252 5.53 -5.92 -12.25
C THR A 252 5.53 -7.44 -12.04
N PRO A 253 5.12 -7.94 -10.85
CA PRO A 253 4.90 -7.16 -9.63
C PRO A 253 6.21 -6.60 -9.07
N HIS A 254 6.14 -5.57 -8.24
CA HIS A 254 7.31 -4.90 -7.68
C HIS A 254 7.13 -4.50 -6.21
N MET A 255 7.93 -5.11 -5.33
CA MET A 255 7.92 -4.97 -3.88
C MET A 255 8.20 -3.54 -3.42
N LEU A 256 9.31 -2.92 -3.88
CA LEU A 256 9.65 -1.55 -3.47
C LEU A 256 8.57 -0.52 -3.85
N ARG A 257 7.97 -0.66 -5.04
CA ARG A 257 6.95 0.30 -5.54
C ARG A 257 5.64 0.23 -4.78
N THR A 258 5.40 -0.85 -4.04
CA THR A 258 4.18 -1.08 -3.25
C THR A 258 4.42 -1.13 -1.74
N ALA A 259 5.64 -0.86 -1.28
CA ALA A 259 6.03 -0.93 0.13
C ALA A 259 5.13 -0.12 1.08
N SER A 260 4.52 0.97 0.59
CA SER A 260 3.58 1.76 1.41
C SER A 260 2.29 1.02 1.77
N ALA A 261 1.96 -0.10 1.12
CA ALA A 261 0.81 -0.95 1.44
C ALA A 261 1.05 -1.83 2.68
N LEU A 262 2.32 -2.10 3.02
CA LEU A 262 2.72 -3.10 4.02
C LEU A 262 1.98 -2.96 5.36
N PRO A 263 1.83 -1.76 5.97
CA PRO A 263 1.06 -1.65 7.21
C PRO A 263 -0.40 -2.08 7.06
N VAL A 264 -1.03 -1.80 5.93
CA VAL A 264 -2.46 -2.05 5.71
C VAL A 264 -2.77 -3.54 5.64
N TRP A 265 -1.92 -4.32 4.96
CA TRP A 265 -2.03 -5.78 4.94
C TRP A 265 -2.03 -6.35 6.36
N GLN A 266 -1.07 -5.91 7.18
CA GLN A 266 -0.91 -6.39 8.55
C GLN A 266 -2.06 -5.96 9.48
N ILE A 267 -2.63 -4.78 9.26
CA ILE A 267 -3.81 -4.30 9.98
C ILE A 267 -5.03 -5.16 9.67
N PHE A 268 -5.26 -5.52 8.40
CA PHE A 268 -6.37 -6.40 8.03
C PHE A 268 -6.17 -7.82 8.59
N THR A 269 -4.98 -8.41 8.46
CA THR A 269 -4.66 -9.72 9.04
C THR A 269 -4.90 -9.74 10.56
N ALA A 270 -4.41 -8.72 11.28
CA ALA A 270 -4.60 -8.60 12.73
C ALA A 270 -6.08 -8.44 13.11
N ALA A 271 -6.86 -7.67 12.36
CA ALA A 271 -8.30 -7.57 12.60
C ALA A 271 -8.98 -8.94 12.46
N GLY A 272 -8.65 -9.70 11.42
CA GLY A 272 -9.14 -11.07 11.22
C GLY A 272 -8.79 -12.00 12.38
N LEU A 273 -7.54 -11.96 12.85
CA LEU A 273 -7.08 -12.73 14.02
C LEU A 273 -7.85 -12.36 15.29
N VAL A 274 -8.13 -11.08 15.54
CA VAL A 274 -8.92 -10.64 16.71
C VAL A 274 -10.33 -11.24 16.64
N TYR A 275 -11.02 -11.15 15.50
CA TYR A 275 -12.35 -11.73 15.35
C TYR A 275 -12.33 -13.26 15.45
N PHE A 276 -11.32 -13.91 14.86
CA PHE A 276 -11.12 -15.35 14.96
C PHE A 276 -10.91 -15.79 16.41
N TRP A 277 -10.09 -15.05 17.18
CA TRP A 277 -9.86 -15.32 18.59
C TRP A 277 -11.13 -15.22 19.43
N HIS A 278 -12.00 -14.26 19.13
CA HIS A 278 -13.30 -14.15 19.81
C HIS A 278 -14.20 -15.36 19.53
N TRP A 279 -14.23 -15.85 18.29
CA TRP A 279 -14.95 -17.09 17.94
C TRP A 279 -14.30 -18.32 18.59
N LEU A 280 -12.98 -18.41 18.62
CA LEU A 280 -12.26 -19.54 19.20
C LEU A 280 -12.49 -19.66 20.71
N LYS A 281 -12.70 -18.53 21.40
CA LYS A 281 -13.06 -18.51 22.83
C LYS A 281 -14.41 -19.13 23.13
N SER A 282 -15.35 -19.16 22.19
CA SER A 282 -16.67 -19.77 22.38
C SER A 282 -16.70 -21.27 22.08
N GLN A 283 -15.58 -21.87 21.67
CA GLN A 283 -15.49 -23.29 21.33
C GLN A 283 -15.10 -24.15 22.54
N HIS A 284 -15.38 -25.46 22.45
CA HIS A 284 -14.95 -26.44 23.47
C HIS A 284 -13.43 -26.44 23.66
N ARG A 285 -12.98 -26.68 24.90
CA ARG A 285 -11.57 -26.60 25.31
C ARG A 285 -10.65 -27.48 24.44
N LEU A 286 -11.09 -28.69 24.10
CA LEU A 286 -10.31 -29.62 23.28
C LEU A 286 -10.11 -29.07 21.86
N LEU A 287 -11.19 -28.68 21.17
CA LEU A 287 -11.14 -28.11 19.82
C LEU A 287 -10.28 -26.84 19.78
N LYS A 288 -10.44 -25.96 20.77
CA LYS A 288 -9.62 -24.76 20.92
C LYS A 288 -8.14 -25.09 21.03
N ASN A 289 -7.76 -26.06 21.87
CA ASN A 289 -6.36 -26.45 22.05
C ASN A 289 -5.77 -27.04 20.77
N ILE A 290 -6.50 -27.92 20.09
CA ILE A 290 -6.08 -28.51 18.81
C ILE A 290 -5.80 -27.40 17.79
N ILE A 291 -6.74 -26.47 17.61
CA ILE A 291 -6.58 -25.35 16.67
C ILE A 291 -5.36 -24.49 17.02
N LEU A 292 -5.13 -24.19 18.30
CA LEU A 292 -3.98 -23.39 18.72
C LEU A 292 -2.65 -24.11 18.48
N ILE A 293 -2.58 -25.41 18.74
CA ILE A 293 -1.37 -26.22 18.47
C ILE A 293 -1.12 -26.26 16.96
N SER A 294 -2.14 -26.55 16.14
CA SER A 294 -2.01 -26.56 14.68
C SER A 294 -1.56 -25.21 14.14
N LEU A 295 -2.15 -24.10 14.59
CA LEU A 295 -1.72 -22.75 14.19
C LEU A 295 -0.29 -22.45 14.62
N SER A 296 0.10 -22.84 15.84
CA SER A 296 1.46 -22.65 16.32
C SER A 296 2.46 -23.37 15.42
N ILE A 297 2.21 -24.64 15.07
CA ILE A 297 3.07 -25.44 14.18
C ILE A 297 3.16 -24.81 12.78
N ILE A 298 2.02 -24.36 12.23
CA ILE A 298 2.00 -23.73 10.91
C ILE A 298 2.79 -22.43 10.91
N ILE A 299 2.60 -21.56 11.92
CA ILE A 299 3.30 -20.28 12.03
C ILE A 299 4.80 -20.50 12.21
N THR A 300 5.21 -21.36 13.14
CA THR A 300 6.64 -21.63 13.37
C THR A 300 7.28 -22.28 12.16
N GLY A 301 6.60 -23.20 11.48
CA GLY A 301 7.07 -23.82 10.25
C GLY A 301 7.29 -22.81 9.11
N ASN A 302 6.34 -21.89 8.90
CA ASN A 302 6.46 -20.83 7.87
C ASN A 302 7.61 -19.86 8.19
N ILE A 303 7.75 -19.45 9.45
CA ILE A 303 8.85 -18.57 9.86
C ILE A 303 10.20 -19.29 9.72
N PHE A 304 10.28 -20.56 10.10
CA PHE A 304 11.51 -21.34 9.98
C PHE A 304 11.92 -21.52 8.52
N TYR A 305 10.96 -21.85 7.63
CA TYR A 305 11.16 -21.97 6.19
C TYR A 305 11.57 -20.66 5.53
N TYR A 306 11.08 -19.52 6.01
CA TYR A 306 11.56 -18.22 5.51
C TYR A 306 13.01 -17.91 5.92
N LEU A 307 13.44 -18.39 7.09
CA LEU A 307 14.75 -18.09 7.65
C LEU A 307 15.88 -19.02 7.14
N HIS A 308 15.56 -20.16 6.52
CA HIS A 308 16.50 -21.19 6.07
C HIS A 308 16.23 -21.58 4.62
#